data_AF-W2T7A3-F1
#
_entry.id   AF-W2T7A3-F1
#
_cell.length_a   1.000
_cell.length_b   1.000
_cell.length_c   1.000
_cell.angle_alpha   90.00
_cell.angle_beta   90.00
_cell.angle_gamma   90.00
#
_symmetry.space_group_name_H-M   'P 1'
#
loop_
_entity.id
_entity.type
_entity.pdbx_description
1 polymer ?
#
loop_
_entity_poly.entity_id
_entity_poly.type
_entity_poly.pdbx_seq_one_letter_code
_entity_poly.pdbx_strand_id
1 'polypeptide(L)'
;MSSLQSKTEHSEFFTECEVPEKLLTHASGKEIFSEQQPYVLPITKYHVQEINEKSKMFCAQHLQNSMGMCRVIQQRHCLVAIPVCKVFYTLGNTKGIFYVYGNDRQCYVPNFPSKCVIL
;
A
#
# COMPACT_ATOMS: atom_id res chain seq x y z
N MET A 1 -25.53 32.15 -3.20
CA MET A 1 -24.60 31.62 -2.18
C MET A 1 -23.73 30.58 -2.85
N SER A 2 -22.43 30.84 -3.01
CA SER A 2 -21.49 29.84 -3.55
C SER A 2 -21.20 28.82 -2.46
N SER A 3 -21.58 27.55 -2.70
CA SER A 3 -21.24 26.43 -1.81
C SER A 3 -19.77 26.09 -1.97
N LEU A 4 -19.04 25.98 -0.85
CA LEU A 4 -17.67 25.49 -0.84
C LEU A 4 -17.70 23.96 -0.87
N GLN A 5 -17.02 23.34 -1.84
CA GLN A 5 -16.93 21.89 -1.98
C GLN A 5 -15.49 21.43 -1.72
N SER A 6 -15.30 20.52 -0.77
CA SER A 6 -14.02 19.88 -0.48
C SER A 6 -13.99 18.46 -1.04
N LYS A 7 -12.89 18.07 -1.69
CA LYS A 7 -12.64 16.71 -2.20
C LYS A 7 -11.27 16.25 -1.72
N THR A 8 -11.14 14.96 -1.42
CA THR A 8 -9.87 14.30 -1.14
C THR A 8 -9.53 13.37 -2.31
N GLU A 9 -8.32 13.48 -2.84
CA GLU A 9 -7.79 12.54 -3.83
C GLU A 9 -6.79 11.60 -3.17
N HIS A 10 -6.77 10.35 -3.62
CA HIS A 10 -5.94 9.30 -3.05
C HIS A 10 -5.39 8.41 -4.15
N SER A 11 -4.09 8.12 -4.06
CA SER A 11 -3.38 7.22 -4.96
C SER A 11 -2.51 6.30 -4.12
N GLU A 12 -2.56 5.01 -4.41
CA GLU A 12 -1.80 3.98 -3.69
C GLU A 12 -1.01 3.11 -4.65
N PHE A 13 0.10 2.59 -4.17
CA PHE A 13 0.96 1.69 -4.90
C PHE A 13 1.57 0.68 -3.93
N PHE A 14 1.56 -0.60 -4.32
CA PHE A 14 2.22 -1.68 -3.61
C PHE A 14 3.36 -2.21 -4.48
N THR A 15 4.54 -2.38 -3.89
CA THR A 15 5.64 -3.09 -4.56
C THR A 15 5.26 -4.55 -4.80
N GLU A 16 5.86 -5.17 -5.82
CA GLU A 16 5.61 -6.56 -6.17
C GLU A 16 5.66 -7.50 -4.94
N CYS A 17 4.60 -8.29 -4.77
CA CYS A 17 4.43 -9.20 -3.65
C CYS A 17 3.60 -10.42 -4.07
N GLU A 18 3.88 -11.59 -3.49
CA GLU A 18 3.08 -12.81 -3.71
C GLU A 18 1.73 -12.76 -2.95
N VAL A 19 1.56 -11.81 -2.03
CA VAL A 19 0.28 -11.54 -1.35
C VAL A 19 -0.55 -10.58 -2.23
N PRO A 20 -1.81 -10.91 -2.57
CA PRO A 20 -2.66 -10.05 -3.37
C PRO A 20 -2.80 -8.63 -2.81
N GLU A 21 -2.69 -7.61 -3.66
CA GLU A 21 -2.78 -6.20 -3.26
C GLU A 21 -4.05 -5.86 -2.46
N LYS A 22 -5.19 -6.47 -2.81
CA LYS A 22 -6.47 -6.28 -2.09
C LYS A 22 -6.37 -6.64 -0.60
N LEU A 23 -5.50 -7.58 -0.24
CA LEU A 23 -5.24 -7.95 1.15
C LEU A 23 -4.26 -6.96 1.80
N LEU A 24 -3.30 -6.44 1.02
CA LEU A 24 -2.34 -5.44 1.48
C LEU A 24 -2.99 -4.07 1.76
N THR A 25 -4.06 -3.70 1.04
CA THR A 25 -4.82 -2.45 1.28
C THR A 25 -5.31 -2.31 2.72
N HIS A 26 -5.59 -3.42 3.40
CA HIS A 26 -6.06 -3.43 4.78
C HIS A 26 -5.02 -3.95 5.77
N ALA A 27 -3.81 -4.25 5.30
CA ALA A 27 -2.74 -4.78 6.13
C ALA A 27 -2.17 -3.68 7.03
N SER A 28 -1.93 -4.00 8.29
CA SER A 28 -1.23 -3.08 9.18
C SER A 28 0.26 -3.05 8.84
N GLY A 29 0.85 -1.86 8.78
CA GLY A 29 2.28 -1.70 8.53
C GLY A 29 2.91 -0.67 9.44
N LYS A 30 4.21 -0.45 9.27
CA LYS A 30 4.95 0.62 9.94
C LYS A 30 5.15 1.78 8.97
N GLU A 31 4.71 2.97 9.34
CA GLU A 31 5.06 4.18 8.60
C GLU A 31 6.58 4.42 8.72
N ILE A 32 7.28 4.39 7.59
CA ILE A 32 8.74 4.58 7.51
C ILE A 32 9.10 5.96 6.95
N PHE A 33 8.15 6.61 6.29
CA PHE A 33 8.25 7.99 5.82
C PHE A 33 6.86 8.61 5.83
N SER A 34 6.76 9.86 6.29
CA SER A 34 5.53 10.65 6.23
C SER A 34 5.89 12.11 6.14
N GLU A 35 5.29 12.78 5.16
CA GLU A 35 5.43 14.21 4.97
C GLU A 35 4.06 14.80 4.67
N GLN A 36 3.77 15.97 5.24
CA GLN A 36 2.54 16.68 4.98
C GLN A 36 2.84 18.16 4.76
N GLN A 37 2.47 18.65 3.58
CA GLN A 37 2.66 20.04 3.15
C GLN A 37 1.51 20.44 2.20
N PRO A 38 1.30 21.73 1.90
CA PRO A 38 0.36 22.14 0.84
C PRO A 38 0.67 21.49 -0.51
N TYR A 39 1.97 21.31 -0.82
CA TYR A 39 2.45 20.53 -1.95
C TYR A 39 3.69 19.74 -1.49
N VAL A 40 3.65 18.43 -1.65
CA VAL A 40 4.77 17.54 -1.29
C VAL A 40 5.68 17.30 -2.50
N LEU A 41 6.96 17.07 -2.25
CA LEU A 41 7.90 16.67 -3.30
C LEU A 41 7.93 15.14 -3.44
N PRO A 42 8.25 14.62 -4.64
CA PRO A 42 8.39 13.18 -4.82
C PRO A 42 9.65 12.67 -4.13
N ILE A 43 9.57 11.41 -3.70
CA ILE A 43 10.70 10.65 -3.16
C ILE A 43 11.63 10.29 -4.33
N THR A 44 12.91 10.60 -4.23
CA THR A 44 13.87 10.46 -5.34
C THR A 44 15.10 9.62 -5.03
N LYS A 45 15.35 9.32 -3.75
CA LYS A 45 16.58 8.65 -3.27
C LYS A 45 16.28 7.40 -2.46
N TYR A 46 15.10 6.80 -2.63
CA TYR A 46 14.78 5.54 -1.98
C TYR A 46 15.50 4.38 -2.67
N HIS A 47 15.83 3.33 -1.92
CA HIS A 47 16.62 2.20 -2.44
C HIS A 47 15.84 1.36 -3.47
N VAL A 48 14.51 1.31 -3.38
CA VAL A 48 13.64 0.69 -4.40
C VAL A 48 13.34 1.74 -5.47
N GLN A 49 13.83 1.51 -6.70
CA GLN A 49 13.64 2.47 -7.80
C GLN A 49 12.18 2.70 -8.15
N GLU A 50 11.37 1.64 -8.15
CA GLU A 50 9.93 1.70 -8.44
C GLU A 50 9.18 2.67 -7.51
N ILE A 51 9.57 2.75 -6.24
CA ILE A 51 8.99 3.70 -5.28
C ILE A 51 9.27 5.15 -5.73
N ASN A 52 10.49 5.44 -6.20
CA ASN A 52 10.84 6.77 -6.67
C ASN A 52 10.04 7.15 -7.94
N GLU A 53 9.90 6.21 -8.87
CA GLU A 53 9.15 6.40 -10.12
C GLU A 53 7.67 6.65 -9.85
N LYS A 54 7.04 5.80 -9.03
CA LYS A 54 5.62 5.94 -8.66
C LYS A 54 5.35 7.20 -7.86
N SER A 55 6.24 7.54 -6.92
CA SER A 55 6.16 8.79 -6.15
C SER A 55 6.19 10.03 -7.07
N LYS A 56 7.06 10.04 -8.08
CA LYS A 56 7.12 11.10 -9.10
C LYS A 56 5.84 11.17 -9.93
N MET A 57 5.31 10.02 -10.36
CA MET A 57 4.05 9.95 -11.11
C MET A 57 2.87 10.49 -10.28
N PHE A 58 2.73 10.09 -9.02
CA PHE A 58 1.64 10.56 -8.15
C PHE A 58 1.70 12.07 -7.89
N CYS A 59 2.88 12.61 -7.62
CA CYS A 59 3.02 14.06 -7.44
C CYS A 59 2.64 14.85 -8.70
N ALA A 60 3.09 14.38 -9.88
CA ALA A 60 2.75 15.01 -11.16
C ALA A 60 1.24 14.93 -11.45
N GLN A 61 0.63 13.77 -11.24
CA GLN A 61 -0.80 13.56 -11.46
C GLN A 61 -1.67 14.44 -10.54
N HIS A 62 -1.35 14.49 -9.24
CA HIS A 62 -2.10 15.32 -8.28
C HIS A 62 -1.96 16.82 -8.58
N LEU A 63 -0.76 17.26 -9.00
CA LEU A 63 -0.55 18.64 -9.43
C LEU A 63 -1.38 18.95 -10.68
N GLN A 64 -1.38 18.06 -11.67
CA GLN A 64 -2.16 18.23 -12.90
C GLN A 64 -3.68 18.28 -12.62
N ASN A 65 -4.19 17.45 -11.72
CA ASN A 65 -5.61 17.41 -11.35
C ASN A 65 -6.07 18.68 -10.61
N SER A 66 -5.18 19.33 -9.86
CA SER A 66 -5.52 20.49 -9.04
C SER A 66 -5.26 21.82 -9.75
N MET A 67 -4.27 21.88 -10.65
CA MET A 67 -3.87 23.11 -11.32
C MET A 67 -5.02 23.75 -12.10
N GLY A 68 -5.37 24.98 -11.74
CA GLY A 68 -6.46 25.74 -12.37
C GLY A 68 -7.87 25.30 -12.02
N MET A 69 -8.05 24.19 -11.28
CA MET A 69 -9.35 23.62 -10.93
C MET A 69 -9.71 23.84 -9.45
N CYS A 70 -8.74 23.73 -8.55
CA CYS A 70 -8.97 23.88 -7.12
C CYS A 70 -7.71 24.37 -6.38
N ARG A 71 -7.88 24.79 -5.12
CA ARG A 71 -6.76 25.09 -4.22
C ARG A 71 -6.43 23.87 -3.37
N VAL A 72 -5.19 23.41 -3.41
CA VAL A 72 -4.70 22.35 -2.51
C VAL A 72 -4.51 22.94 -1.12
N ILE A 73 -5.19 22.36 -0.13
CA ILE A 73 -5.09 22.80 1.27
C ILE A 73 -3.95 22.06 1.97
N GLN A 74 -3.91 20.74 1.79
CA GLN A 74 -2.92 19.83 2.35
C GLN A 74 -2.76 18.63 1.42
N GLN A 75 -1.54 18.12 1.34
CA GLN A 75 -1.19 16.88 0.69
C GLN A 75 -0.28 16.08 1.64
N ARG A 76 -0.56 14.79 1.78
CA ARG A 76 0.25 13.86 2.56
C ARG A 76 0.91 12.84 1.64
N HIS A 77 2.20 12.59 1.82
CA HIS A 77 2.95 11.54 1.14
C HIS A 77 3.52 10.61 2.21
N CYS A 78 3.23 9.32 2.11
CA CYS A 78 3.70 8.35 3.09
C CYS A 78 4.24 7.09 2.41
N LEU A 79 5.22 6.45 3.06
CA LEU A 79 5.62 5.08 2.78
C LEU A 79 5.34 4.23 4.00
N VAL A 80 4.67 3.10 3.78
CA VAL A 80 4.33 2.14 4.81
C VAL A 80 5.03 0.81 4.51
N ALA A 81 5.84 0.34 5.44
CA ALA A 81 6.46 -0.98 5.38
C ALA A 81 5.50 -2.01 5.97
N ILE A 82 4.96 -2.89 5.12
CA ILE A 82 4.15 -4.03 5.53
C ILE A 82 5.08 -5.25 5.61
N PRO A 83 5.30 -5.84 6.80
CA PRO A 83 6.09 -7.07 6.89
C PRO A 83 5.32 -8.21 6.22
N VAL A 84 6.02 -9.02 5.42
CA VAL A 84 5.47 -10.23 4.80
C VAL A 84 6.46 -11.37 5.00
N CYS A 85 5.98 -12.49 5.53
CA CYS A 85 6.75 -13.69 5.78
C CYS A 85 6.14 -14.85 4.98
N LYS A 86 6.94 -15.44 4.09
CA LYS A 86 6.58 -16.69 3.40
C LYS A 86 6.93 -17.87 4.28
N VAL A 87 5.92 -18.66 4.62
CA VAL A 87 6.05 -19.83 5.49
C VAL A 87 5.85 -21.10 4.66
N PHE A 88 6.84 -21.98 4.70
CA PHE A 88 6.76 -23.32 4.13
C PHE A 88 6.33 -24.29 5.22
N TYR A 89 5.32 -25.10 4.95
CA TYR A 89 4.85 -26.10 5.91
C TYR A 89 4.81 -27.49 5.28
N THR A 90 4.86 -28.50 6.15
CA THR A 90 4.61 -29.89 5.82
C THR A 90 3.59 -30.44 6.80
N LEU A 91 2.45 -30.91 6.30
CA LEU A 91 1.38 -31.53 7.07
C LEU A 91 1.16 -32.96 6.52
N GLY A 92 1.64 -33.96 7.26
CA GLY A 92 1.73 -35.33 6.74
C GLY A 92 2.62 -35.39 5.50
N ASN A 93 2.07 -35.85 4.38
CA ASN A 93 2.76 -35.90 3.08
C ASN A 93 2.54 -34.64 2.22
N THR A 94 1.72 -33.69 2.69
CA THR A 94 1.39 -32.47 1.95
C THR A 94 2.38 -31.37 2.30
N LYS A 95 3.01 -30.78 1.28
CA LYS A 95 3.79 -29.56 1.42
C LYS A 95 2.98 -28.38 0.90
N GLY A 96 3.13 -27.23 1.52
CA GLY A 96 2.45 -26.03 1.07
C GLY A 96 3.15 -24.76 1.52
N ILE A 97 2.58 -23.65 1.09
CA ILE A 97 3.02 -22.31 1.49
C ILE A 97 1.83 -21.53 2.03
N PHE A 98 2.11 -20.66 2.98
CA PHE A 98 1.22 -19.56 3.34
C PHE A 98 2.06 -18.33 3.67
N TYR A 99 1.41 -17.19 3.71
CA TYR A 99 2.02 -15.91 4.02
C TYR A 99 1.43 -15.40 5.31
N VAL A 100 2.28 -14.91 6.19
CA VAL A 100 1.90 -14.08 7.34
C VAL A 100 2.28 -12.66 6.98
N TYR A 101 1.34 -11.72 7.04
CA TYR A 101 1.58 -10.33 6.65
C TYR A 101 0.98 -9.35 7.66
N GLY A 102 1.54 -8.15 7.65
CA GLY A 102 1.16 -7.07 8.55
C GLY A 102 1.60 -7.26 10.00
N ASN A 103 1.56 -6.17 10.77
CA ASN A 103 1.90 -6.19 12.21
C ASN A 103 0.86 -6.97 13.04
N ASP A 104 -0.37 -7.07 12.53
CA ASP A 104 -1.49 -7.83 13.05
C ASP A 104 -1.45 -9.32 12.68
N ARG A 105 -0.45 -9.75 11.89
CA ARG A 105 -0.15 -11.16 11.55
C ARG A 105 -1.29 -11.86 10.82
N GLN A 106 -1.89 -11.17 9.85
CA GLN A 106 -2.91 -11.74 8.97
C GLN A 106 -2.31 -12.86 8.13
N CYS A 107 -3.12 -13.86 7.79
CA CYS A 107 -2.68 -15.03 7.04
C CYS A 107 -3.32 -15.07 5.64
N TYR A 108 -2.49 -15.32 4.63
CA TYR A 108 -2.92 -15.60 3.27
C TYR A 108 -2.38 -16.96 2.85
N VAL A 109 -3.27 -17.90 2.52
CA VAL A 109 -2.90 -19.22 2.02
C VAL A 109 -3.27 -19.28 0.54
N PRO A 110 -2.30 -19.30 -0.38
CA PRO A 110 -2.59 -19.55 -1.79
C PRO A 110 -3.21 -20.93 -1.93
N ASN A 111 -4.29 -21.03 -2.71
CA ASN A 111 -4.99 -22.30 -2.96
C ASN A 111 -5.41 -23.00 -1.66
N PHE A 112 -6.04 -22.26 -0.73
CA PHE A 112 -6.57 -22.82 0.51
C PHE A 112 -7.38 -24.09 0.21
N PRO A 113 -7.03 -25.26 0.78
CA PRO A 113 -7.77 -26.48 0.52
C PRO A 113 -9.19 -26.27 1.00
N SER A 114 -10.17 -26.44 0.11
CA SER A 114 -11.60 -26.18 0.34
C SER A 114 -12.24 -27.00 1.47
N LYS A 115 -11.47 -27.81 2.20
CA LYS A 115 -11.89 -28.73 3.26
C LYS A 115 -10.93 -28.72 4.48
N CYS A 116 -10.47 -27.55 4.91
CA CYS A 116 -9.89 -27.43 6.25
C CYS A 116 -10.95 -26.86 7.21
N VAL A 117 -11.69 -27.75 7.84
CA VAL A 117 -12.44 -27.45 9.08
C VAL A 117 -11.50 -27.83 10.22
N ILE A 118 -11.09 -26.86 11.02
CA ILE A 118 -10.48 -27.13 12.31
C ILE A 118 -11.65 -27.62 13.19
N LEU A 119 -11.63 -28.90 13.57
CA LEU A 119 -12.54 -29.49 14.56
C LEU A 119 -12.11 -29.05 15.97
#